data_AF-A0A3P6ZC82-F1
#
_entry.id   AF-A0A3P6ZC82-F1
#
_cell.length_a   1.000
_cell.length_b   1.000
_cell.length_c   1.000
_cell.angle_alpha   90.00
_cell.angle_beta   90.00
_cell.angle_gamma   90.00
#
_symmetry.space_group_name_H-M   'P 1'
#
loop_
_entity.id
_entity.type
_entity.pdbx_description
1 polymer ?
#
loop_
_entity_poly.entity_id
_entity_poly.type
_entity_poly.pdbx_seq_one_letter_code
_entity_poly.pdbx_strand_id
1 'polypeptide(L)'
;MKISPDERLLYTFVEAKIFEMIALAENHGINVYDGLLRYPRGKNSLEKILTALLFVNIDRRPNLNFLTSLPLDSSRYSKSIEITNRVSSVLDKAPLSPENLFYEVFQSPNTMVEAFKEQLRLESQGQVQIPPALPFFEEMLKDAPQIAKTLPQHSQSQQKIHRSHRQQMRKLLETEQNTNWCRQLTSAFEAALQRLKSAHTQGQITAYPFLKILPKKSYVDLMIQAVNTIVTDTELQHVSRSLFLLQLGERVESACLVWRKQNAGIIDELVNVYKIYADFFTAPKRKLEHFREMWLRALQMNAESGVSLDPEWPKWSNQICMMVGQELYRILYDHLTFNTRALKPQDPENPHLRQDAPVLFEVTSDDPGAAHYEIRVHPILLKWYKASGRHASLVFNPTELPMLCPPLPWIDTKQGGYLLSSSDATRFIRKTTYFPGADAAADDDLDFDISMIPRVLDSLNTLAACPWKVNQPILDVMLLVARGGGEKSLSMPETKSLIPVPRKIFDRTLPREERISAYRQFMNIRKIHDETRSLWATEMYRLSIANEYRNKVFWFPHSMDFRGRVYPCPPHFHHMGESIVFHYLFN
;
A
#
# COMPACT_ATOMS: atom_id res chain seq x y z
N MET A 1 53.49 -2.86 19.15
CA MET A 1 53.67 -3.88 18.09
C MET A 1 54.69 -3.35 17.08
N LYS A 2 55.67 -4.14 16.65
CA LYS A 2 56.60 -3.73 15.59
C LYS A 2 55.93 -3.96 14.23
N ILE A 3 55.43 -2.88 13.64
CA ILE A 3 54.84 -2.83 12.30
C ILE A 3 55.93 -3.12 11.26
N SER A 4 55.65 -3.97 10.27
CA SER A 4 56.62 -4.35 9.23
C SER A 4 56.95 -3.16 8.29
N PRO A 5 58.09 -3.19 7.57
CA PRO A 5 58.43 -2.14 6.60
C PRO A 5 57.37 -1.99 5.50
N ASP A 6 56.79 -3.10 5.04
CA ASP A 6 55.76 -3.13 4.01
C ASP A 6 54.44 -2.53 4.50
N GLU A 7 54.08 -2.80 5.76
CA GLU A 7 52.90 -2.20 6.40
C GLU A 7 53.06 -0.68 6.57
N ARG A 8 54.27 -0.18 6.86
CA ARG A 8 54.54 1.26 6.93
C ARG A 8 54.34 1.95 5.59
N LEU A 9 54.85 1.37 4.51
CA LEU A 9 54.67 1.90 3.15
C LEU A 9 53.19 1.96 2.77
N LEU A 10 52.43 0.91 3.10
CA LEU A 10 50.99 0.87 2.88
C LEU A 10 50.26 1.95 3.69
N TYR A 11 50.60 2.12 4.97
CA TYR A 11 50.01 3.15 5.83
C TYR A 11 50.26 4.56 5.31
N THR A 12 51.49 4.88 4.91
CA THR A 12 51.83 6.20 4.35
C THR A 12 51.11 6.44 3.02
N PHE A 13 50.98 5.42 2.17
CA PHE A 13 50.21 5.53 0.92
C PHE A 13 48.73 5.80 1.19
N VAL A 14 48.11 5.06 2.11
CA VAL A 14 46.70 5.22 2.48
C VAL A 14 46.46 6.59 3.11
N GLU A 15 47.33 7.03 4.03
CA GLU A 15 47.29 8.35 4.64
C GLU A 15 47.29 9.47 3.59
N ALA A 16 48.25 9.43 2.66
CA ALA A 16 48.34 10.42 1.58
C ALA A 16 47.08 10.46 0.71
N LYS A 17 46.50 9.30 0.39
CA LYS A 17 45.27 9.21 -0.40
C LYS A 17 44.05 9.76 0.33
N ILE A 18 43.96 9.55 1.64
CA ILE A 18 42.86 10.10 2.45
C ILE A 18 42.97 11.64 2.50
N PHE A 19 44.17 12.20 2.72
CA PHE A 19 44.37 13.65 2.69
C PHE A 19 44.01 14.27 1.33
N GLU A 20 44.40 13.63 0.22
CA GLU A 20 44.04 14.05 -1.14
C GLU A 20 42.50 14.11 -1.31
N MET A 21 41.78 13.11 -0.80
CA MET A 21 40.31 13.08 -0.85
C MET A 21 39.65 14.14 0.03
N ILE A 22 40.15 14.37 1.24
CA ILE A 22 39.63 15.42 2.12
C ILE A 22 39.82 16.79 1.45
N ALA A 23 41.02 17.07 0.94
CA ALA A 23 41.31 18.33 0.26
C ALA A 23 40.45 18.52 -1.01
N LEU A 24 40.24 17.46 -1.78
CA LEU A 24 39.36 17.50 -2.96
C LEU A 24 37.90 17.82 -2.57
N ALA A 25 37.40 17.23 -1.49
CA ALA A 25 36.06 17.49 -0.99
C ALA A 25 35.92 18.94 -0.49
N GLU A 26 36.89 19.43 0.28
CA GLU A 26 36.92 20.81 0.78
C GLU A 26 36.97 21.83 -0.36
N ASN A 27 37.71 21.54 -1.45
CA ASN A 27 37.72 22.36 -2.67
C ASN A 27 36.35 22.47 -3.37
N HIS A 28 35.47 21.48 -3.17
CA HIS A 28 34.10 21.50 -3.67
C HIS A 28 33.08 21.97 -2.62
N GLY A 29 33.55 22.50 -1.47
CA GLY A 29 32.69 22.95 -0.38
C GLY A 29 32.01 21.82 0.40
N ILE A 30 32.50 20.58 0.27
CA ILE A 30 31.96 19.41 0.95
C ILE A 30 32.77 19.14 2.22
N ASN A 31 32.13 19.20 3.37
CA ASN A 31 32.75 18.84 4.64
C ASN A 31 32.51 17.35 4.94
N VAL A 32 33.54 16.52 4.77
CA VAL A 32 33.47 15.07 5.00
C VAL A 32 33.37 14.66 6.48
N TYR A 33 33.48 15.61 7.41
CA TYR A 33 33.27 15.38 8.84
C TYR A 33 31.85 15.70 9.30
N ASP A 34 31.02 16.30 8.45
CA ASP A 34 29.63 16.64 8.76
C ASP A 34 28.66 15.93 7.82
N GLY A 35 27.43 15.66 8.29
CA GLY A 35 26.36 15.15 7.44
C GLY A 35 26.50 13.69 6.98
N LEU A 36 27.51 12.95 7.44
CA LEU A 36 27.75 11.54 7.08
C LEU A 36 26.52 10.63 7.29
N LEU A 37 25.69 10.96 8.30
CA LEU A 37 24.47 10.21 8.61
C LEU A 37 23.34 10.38 7.57
N ARG A 38 23.41 11.39 6.70
CA ARG A 38 22.41 11.68 5.65
C ARG A 38 22.59 10.83 4.39
N TYR A 39 23.79 10.29 4.16
CA TYR A 39 24.04 9.47 2.99
C TYR A 39 23.51 8.05 3.17
N PRO A 40 23.07 7.38 2.08
CA PRO A 40 22.80 5.94 2.07
C PRO A 40 24.09 5.14 2.35
N ARG A 41 24.02 4.16 3.25
CA ARG A 41 25.19 3.41 3.72
C ARG A 41 24.87 1.93 3.87
N GLY A 42 25.82 1.10 3.45
CA GLY A 42 25.81 -0.32 3.76
C GLY A 42 26.32 -0.60 5.17
N LYS A 43 26.21 -1.87 5.58
CA LYS A 43 26.68 -2.35 6.87
C LYS A 43 28.18 -2.08 7.04
N ASN A 44 28.57 -1.54 8.21
CA ASN A 44 29.94 -1.15 8.57
C ASN A 44 30.60 -0.14 7.61
N SER A 45 29.84 0.50 6.70
CA SER A 45 30.40 1.53 5.82
C SER A 45 30.82 2.77 6.61
N LEU A 46 29.99 3.21 7.58
CA LEU A 46 30.31 4.38 8.38
C LEU A 46 31.51 4.11 9.29
N GLU A 47 31.55 2.99 9.99
CA GLU A 47 32.71 2.54 10.79
C GLU A 47 34.04 2.63 10.00
N LYS A 48 34.06 2.15 8.75
CA LYS A 48 35.25 2.23 7.88
C LYS A 48 35.62 3.67 7.52
N ILE A 49 34.63 4.52 7.23
CA ILE A 49 34.86 5.94 6.94
C ILE A 49 35.42 6.65 8.18
N LEU A 50 34.83 6.42 9.35
CA LEU A 50 35.31 6.98 10.62
C LEU A 50 36.73 6.53 10.93
N THR A 51 37.03 5.25 10.71
CA THR A 51 38.38 4.71 10.87
C THR A 51 39.38 5.44 9.97
N ALA A 52 39.04 5.67 8.70
CA ALA A 52 39.90 6.40 7.77
C ALA A 52 40.09 7.88 8.17
N LEU A 53 39.03 8.57 8.60
CA LEU A 53 39.10 9.97 9.01
C LEU A 53 39.93 10.13 10.30
N LEU A 54 39.70 9.28 11.30
CA LEU A 54 40.44 9.30 12.57
C LEU A 54 41.90 8.84 12.41
N PHE A 55 42.19 8.04 11.38
CA PHE A 55 43.56 7.63 11.05
C PHE A 55 44.43 8.81 10.62
N VAL A 56 43.88 9.77 9.85
CA VAL A 56 44.63 10.95 9.39
C VAL A 56 44.49 12.18 10.29
N ASN A 57 43.39 12.30 11.02
CA ASN A 57 43.12 13.44 11.89
C ASN A 57 42.37 13.01 13.15
N ILE A 58 43.14 12.66 14.19
CA ILE A 58 42.60 12.15 15.45
C ILE A 58 41.83 13.23 16.26
N ASP A 59 42.18 14.50 16.06
CA ASP A 59 41.61 15.63 16.80
C ASP A 59 40.28 16.12 16.19
N ARG A 60 40.08 15.91 14.89
CA ARG A 60 38.85 16.31 14.19
C ARG A 60 37.84 15.16 14.19
N ARG A 61 36.92 15.17 15.17
CA ARG A 61 35.86 14.15 15.25
C ARG A 61 34.70 14.45 14.30
N PRO A 62 34.23 13.47 13.52
CA PRO A 62 33.02 13.62 12.72
C PRO A 62 31.78 13.87 13.58
N ASN A 63 30.88 14.72 13.09
CA ASN A 63 29.60 15.02 13.72
C ASN A 63 28.55 13.97 13.34
N LEU A 64 28.28 13.08 14.28
CA LEU A 64 27.35 11.96 14.11
C LEU A 64 26.10 12.17 14.96
N ASN A 65 25.33 13.21 14.65
CA ASN A 65 24.09 13.48 15.37
C ASN A 65 22.90 13.62 14.41
N PHE A 66 21.91 12.75 14.56
CA PHE A 66 20.62 12.88 13.87
C PHE A 66 19.80 14.09 14.37
N LEU A 67 20.07 14.58 15.58
CA LEU A 67 19.48 15.78 16.15
C LEU A 67 20.33 17.02 15.80
N THR A 68 20.44 17.37 14.52
CA THR A 68 21.11 18.63 14.14
C THR A 68 20.28 19.84 14.57
N SER A 69 20.94 20.85 15.15
CA SER A 69 20.35 22.16 15.46
C SER A 69 19.99 22.94 14.19
N LEU A 70 19.01 23.83 14.30
CA LEU A 70 18.59 24.75 13.23
C LEU A 70 19.81 25.45 12.58
N PRO A 71 19.88 25.53 11.24
CA PRO A 71 20.85 26.38 10.55
C PRO A 71 20.70 27.84 11.02
N LEU A 72 21.80 28.49 11.37
CA LEU A 72 21.82 29.88 11.84
C LEU A 72 21.55 30.92 10.74
N ASP A 73 21.41 30.52 9.48
CA ASP A 73 21.37 31.45 8.35
C ASP A 73 19.97 32.09 8.19
N SER A 74 19.69 33.04 9.08
CA SER A 74 18.36 33.59 9.38
C SER A 74 17.89 34.72 8.45
N SER A 75 18.64 35.07 7.40
CA SER A 75 18.37 36.28 6.61
C SER A 75 17.21 36.12 5.61
N ARG A 76 17.02 34.92 5.03
CA ARG A 76 15.97 34.68 4.01
C ARG A 76 14.59 34.36 4.57
N TYR A 77 14.47 33.96 5.85
CA TYR A 77 13.25 33.39 6.42
C TYR A 77 12.79 34.01 7.74
N SER A 78 13.24 35.24 8.06
CA SER A 78 12.99 35.90 9.35
C SER A 78 11.51 35.93 9.77
N LYS A 79 10.57 36.17 8.83
CA LYS A 79 9.13 36.16 9.09
C LYS A 79 8.57 34.77 9.45
N SER A 80 9.04 33.71 8.78
CA SER A 80 8.63 32.34 9.09
C SER A 80 9.16 31.91 10.46
N ILE A 81 10.39 32.31 10.79
CA ILE A 81 11.00 32.10 12.10
C ILE A 81 10.18 32.79 13.19
N GLU A 82 9.72 34.03 12.97
CA GLU A 82 8.89 34.78 13.93
C GLU A 82 7.55 34.07 14.23
N ILE A 83 6.86 33.58 13.19
CA ILE A 83 5.59 32.85 13.35
C ILE A 83 5.82 31.51 14.07
N THR A 84 6.82 30.74 13.65
CA THR A 84 7.20 29.46 14.29
C THR A 84 7.59 29.67 15.75
N ASN A 85 8.34 30.73 16.07
CA ASN A 85 8.70 31.08 17.43
C ASN A 85 7.49 31.46 18.27
N ARG A 86 6.52 32.20 17.71
CA ARG A 86 5.28 32.55 18.42
C ARG A 86 4.50 31.29 18.80
N VAL A 87 4.31 30.35 17.87
CA VAL A 87 3.59 29.09 18.14
C VAL A 87 4.39 28.20 19.09
N SER A 88 5.70 28.07 18.88
CA SER A 88 6.58 27.25 19.74
C SER A 88 6.61 27.80 21.17
N SER A 89 6.67 29.12 21.35
CA SER A 89 6.69 29.74 22.68
C SER A 89 5.45 29.45 23.53
N VAL A 90 4.31 29.16 22.89
CA VAL A 90 3.08 28.75 23.58
C VAL A 90 3.13 27.27 23.93
N LEU A 91 3.64 26.43 23.03
CA LEU A 91 3.80 24.99 23.25
C LEU A 91 4.89 24.68 24.29
N ASP A 92 6.01 25.37 24.25
CA ASP A 92 7.14 25.20 25.18
C ASP A 92 6.78 25.59 26.62
N LYS A 93 5.74 26.42 26.80
CA LYS A 93 5.21 26.82 28.11
C LYS A 93 4.10 25.88 28.61
N ALA A 94 3.59 24.97 27.78
CA ALA A 94 2.56 24.04 28.20
C ALA A 94 3.19 22.94 29.08
N PRO A 95 2.77 22.79 30.34
CA PRO A 95 3.32 21.74 31.20
C PRO A 95 2.92 20.37 30.64
N LEU A 96 3.91 19.59 30.19
CA LEU A 96 3.70 18.21 29.79
C LEU A 96 3.64 17.32 31.04
N SER A 97 2.63 16.44 31.10
CA SER A 97 2.59 15.41 32.14
C SER A 97 3.84 14.54 32.04
N PRO A 98 4.53 14.23 33.16
CA PRO A 98 5.63 13.29 33.17
C PRO A 98 5.15 11.85 32.93
N GLU A 99 3.86 11.59 33.06
CA GLU A 99 3.25 10.29 32.79
C GLU A 99 3.03 10.09 31.29
N ASN A 100 3.41 8.93 30.80
CA ASN A 100 3.23 8.58 29.40
C ASN A 100 1.84 8.00 29.16
N LEU A 101 0.91 8.80 28.62
CA LEU A 101 -0.45 8.35 28.29
C LEU A 101 -0.53 7.09 27.40
N PHE A 102 0.55 6.74 26.69
CA PHE A 102 0.59 5.58 25.81
C PHE A 102 1.20 4.33 26.46
N TYR A 103 1.66 4.38 27.72
CA TYR A 103 2.36 3.24 28.34
C TYR A 103 1.46 2.00 28.48
N GLU A 104 0.14 2.18 28.62
CA GLU A 104 -0.83 1.08 28.76
C GLU A 104 -1.34 0.51 27.44
N VAL A 105 -1.03 1.17 26.31
CA VAL A 105 -1.53 0.74 25.00
C VAL A 105 -0.99 -0.65 24.64
N PHE A 106 0.24 -0.93 25.05
CA PHE A 106 0.87 -2.24 24.96
C PHE A 106 1.27 -2.72 26.35
N GLN A 107 1.06 -4.00 26.63
CA GLN A 107 1.45 -4.61 27.90
C GLN A 107 2.97 -4.61 28.11
N SER A 108 3.75 -4.64 27.03
CA SER A 108 5.22 -4.64 27.05
C SER A 108 5.79 -4.13 25.73
N PRO A 109 7.07 -3.69 25.70
CA PRO A 109 7.77 -3.39 24.44
C PRO A 109 7.73 -4.56 23.45
N ASN A 110 7.83 -5.80 23.94
CA ASN A 110 7.77 -6.99 23.10
C ASN A 110 6.41 -7.13 22.40
N THR A 111 5.30 -6.82 23.08
CA THR A 111 3.95 -6.84 22.48
C THR A 111 3.83 -5.83 21.34
N MET A 112 4.42 -4.64 21.50
CA MET A 112 4.50 -3.63 20.44
C MET A 112 5.35 -4.12 19.25
N VAL A 113 6.48 -4.78 19.53
CA VAL A 113 7.36 -5.35 18.49
C VAL A 113 6.66 -6.49 17.73
N GLU A 114 5.87 -7.34 18.38
CA GLU A 114 5.08 -8.37 17.68
C GLU A 114 4.01 -7.75 16.77
N ALA A 115 3.33 -6.69 17.22
CA ALA A 115 2.40 -5.95 16.39
C ALA A 115 3.09 -5.28 15.18
N PHE A 116 4.29 -4.75 15.38
CA PHE A 116 5.16 -4.24 14.32
C PHE A 116 5.58 -5.32 13.32
N LYS A 117 5.99 -6.51 13.78
CA LYS A 117 6.35 -7.62 12.88
C LYS A 117 5.17 -8.08 12.04
N GLU A 118 3.97 -8.09 12.61
CA GLU A 118 2.77 -8.43 11.86
C GLU A 118 2.45 -7.36 10.81
N GLN A 119 2.56 -6.06 11.16
CA GLN A 119 2.45 -4.97 10.17
C GLN A 119 3.51 -5.09 9.06
N LEU A 120 4.76 -5.36 9.43
CA LEU A 120 5.87 -5.53 8.49
C LEU A 120 5.63 -6.71 7.54
N ARG A 121 5.06 -7.81 8.05
CA ARG A 121 4.66 -8.96 7.24
C ARG A 121 3.58 -8.59 6.22
N LEU A 122 2.56 -7.83 6.63
CA LEU A 122 1.49 -7.37 5.73
C LEU A 122 2.06 -6.46 4.63
N GLU A 123 2.90 -5.50 4.98
CA GLU A 123 3.54 -4.60 4.01
C GLU A 123 4.49 -5.34 3.06
N SER A 124 5.23 -6.31 3.56
CA SER A 124 6.13 -7.14 2.74
C SER A 124 5.38 -8.01 1.73
N GLN A 125 4.14 -8.40 2.03
CA GLN A 125 3.28 -9.16 1.12
C GLN A 125 2.67 -8.29 0.00
N GLY A 126 2.54 -6.98 0.23
CA GLY A 126 2.02 -6.01 -0.74
C GLY A 126 0.50 -6.07 -0.99
N GLN A 127 -0.19 -7.11 -0.48
CA GLN A 127 -1.64 -7.25 -0.56
C GLN A 127 -2.20 -7.91 0.70
N VAL A 128 -3.36 -7.43 1.16
CA VAL A 128 -4.09 -7.96 2.31
C VAL A 128 -5.47 -8.42 1.86
N GLN A 129 -5.82 -9.67 2.19
CA GLN A 129 -7.13 -10.23 1.89
C GLN A 129 -8.05 -10.10 3.10
N ILE A 130 -9.20 -9.45 2.93
CA ILE A 130 -10.21 -9.26 3.98
C ILE A 130 -11.53 -9.91 3.53
N PRO A 131 -12.12 -10.82 4.30
CA PRO A 131 -13.44 -11.37 4.00
C PRO A 131 -14.52 -10.27 3.99
N PRO A 132 -15.47 -10.29 3.05
CA PRO A 132 -16.49 -9.27 2.94
C PRO A 132 -17.49 -9.45 4.09
N ALA A 133 -17.79 -8.39 4.82
CA ALA A 133 -18.74 -8.43 5.93
C ALA A 133 -20.20 -8.36 5.46
N LEU A 134 -20.40 -7.89 4.22
CA LEU A 134 -21.67 -7.79 3.51
C LEU A 134 -21.62 -8.65 2.23
N PRO A 135 -22.75 -9.16 1.74
CA PRO A 135 -22.76 -9.83 0.44
C PRO A 135 -22.66 -8.79 -0.70
N PHE A 136 -22.28 -9.27 -1.89
CA PHE A 136 -22.13 -8.44 -3.07
C PHE A 136 -23.48 -7.85 -3.50
N PHE A 137 -23.44 -6.73 -4.21
CA PHE A 137 -24.64 -5.95 -4.54
C PHE A 137 -25.70 -6.78 -5.29
N GLU A 138 -25.30 -7.57 -6.29
CA GLU A 138 -26.21 -8.43 -7.05
C GLU A 138 -26.81 -9.58 -6.21
N GLU A 139 -26.13 -10.00 -5.14
CA GLU A 139 -26.66 -10.99 -4.19
C GLU A 139 -27.64 -10.33 -3.21
N MET A 140 -27.32 -9.14 -2.70
CA MET A 140 -28.23 -8.33 -1.90
C MET A 140 -29.57 -8.10 -2.59
N LEU A 141 -29.56 -7.76 -3.88
CA LEU A 141 -30.79 -7.54 -4.64
C LEU A 141 -31.68 -8.79 -4.74
N LYS A 142 -31.09 -10.00 -4.67
CA LYS A 142 -31.83 -11.27 -4.69
C LYS A 142 -32.36 -11.64 -3.31
N ASP A 143 -31.59 -11.35 -2.27
CA ASP A 143 -31.80 -11.88 -0.91
C ASP A 143 -32.43 -10.85 0.08
N ALA A 144 -32.55 -9.58 -0.31
CA ALA A 144 -33.15 -8.51 0.51
C ALA A 144 -34.55 -8.85 1.12
N PRO A 145 -35.40 -9.69 0.50
CA PRO A 145 -36.67 -10.12 1.12
C PRO A 145 -36.55 -11.31 2.11
N GLN A 146 -35.47 -12.10 2.09
CA GLN A 146 -35.38 -13.40 2.80
C GLN A 146 -34.44 -13.36 4.03
N ILE A 147 -33.37 -12.55 4.00
CA ILE A 147 -32.37 -12.50 5.08
C ILE A 147 -32.95 -11.96 6.40
N ALA A 148 -34.02 -11.17 6.35
CA ALA A 148 -34.68 -10.62 7.54
C ALA A 148 -35.57 -11.63 8.30
N LYS A 149 -35.79 -12.85 7.78
CA LYS A 149 -36.75 -13.81 8.37
C LYS A 149 -36.15 -15.14 8.83
N THR A 150 -34.86 -15.39 8.63
CA THR A 150 -34.27 -16.68 9.00
C THR A 150 -32.93 -16.52 9.71
N LEU A 151 -32.90 -16.83 11.02
CA LEU A 151 -31.74 -17.50 11.60
C LEU A 151 -31.49 -18.80 10.80
N PRO A 152 -30.25 -19.15 10.42
CA PRO A 152 -30.01 -20.32 9.59
C PRO A 152 -30.21 -21.60 10.40
N GLN A 153 -31.42 -22.16 10.36
CA GLN A 153 -31.63 -23.60 10.51
C GLN A 153 -31.42 -24.28 9.14
N HIS A 154 -30.22 -24.16 8.56
CA HIS A 154 -29.82 -25.11 7.53
C HIS A 154 -29.42 -26.40 8.23
N SER A 155 -30.02 -27.52 7.85
CA SER A 155 -29.65 -28.85 8.37
C SER A 155 -28.14 -29.07 8.25
N GLN A 156 -27.51 -29.56 9.32
CA GLN A 156 -26.06 -29.78 9.39
C GLN A 156 -25.51 -30.64 8.23
N SER A 157 -26.36 -31.46 7.61
CA SER A 157 -26.03 -32.28 6.44
C SER A 157 -25.85 -31.45 5.15
N GLN A 158 -26.74 -30.51 4.86
CA GLN A 158 -26.63 -29.67 3.65
C GLN A 158 -25.44 -28.69 3.72
N GLN A 159 -25.18 -28.12 4.90
CA GLN A 159 -24.01 -27.26 5.11
C GLN A 159 -22.70 -28.04 4.92
N LYS A 160 -22.63 -29.29 5.37
CA LYS A 160 -21.46 -30.16 5.16
C LYS A 160 -21.21 -30.47 3.68
N ILE A 161 -22.27 -30.78 2.91
CA ILE A 161 -22.16 -31.06 1.47
C ILE A 161 -21.70 -29.82 0.69
N HIS A 162 -22.30 -28.65 0.95
CA HIS A 162 -21.88 -27.40 0.32
C HIS A 162 -20.43 -27.02 0.66
N ARG A 163 -19.99 -27.24 1.91
CA ARG A 163 -18.61 -27.00 2.34
C ARG A 163 -17.63 -27.95 1.65
N SER A 164 -17.97 -29.23 1.55
CA SER A 164 -17.15 -30.24 0.87
C SER A 164 -17.01 -29.94 -0.63
N HIS A 165 -18.10 -29.61 -1.31
CA HIS A 165 -18.07 -29.25 -2.73
C HIS A 165 -17.27 -27.96 -2.97
N ARG A 166 -17.45 -26.93 -2.13
CA ARG A 166 -16.66 -25.68 -2.20
C ARG A 166 -15.17 -25.93 -2.01
N GLN A 167 -14.78 -26.77 -1.04
CA GLN A 167 -13.40 -27.17 -0.81
C GLN A 167 -12.81 -27.92 -2.01
N GLN A 168 -13.59 -28.81 -2.63
CA GLN A 168 -13.18 -29.51 -3.85
C GLN A 168 -12.96 -28.52 -5.01
N MET A 169 -13.90 -27.61 -5.25
CA MET A 169 -13.78 -26.58 -6.30
C MET A 169 -12.59 -25.66 -6.07
N ARG A 170 -12.33 -25.30 -4.81
CA ARG A 170 -11.15 -24.52 -4.41
C ARG A 170 -9.85 -25.27 -4.67
N LYS A 171 -9.76 -26.54 -4.29
CA LYS A 171 -8.57 -27.37 -4.54
C LYS A 171 -8.30 -27.51 -6.04
N LEU A 172 -9.35 -27.68 -6.86
CA LEU A 172 -9.21 -27.73 -8.31
C LEU A 172 -8.68 -26.41 -8.88
N LEU A 173 -9.21 -25.27 -8.42
CA LEU A 173 -8.74 -23.95 -8.87
C LEU A 173 -7.29 -23.70 -8.44
N GLU A 174 -6.94 -24.02 -7.19
CA GLU A 174 -5.56 -23.93 -6.68
C GLU A 174 -4.62 -24.84 -7.48
N THR A 175 -5.07 -26.03 -7.85
CA THR A 175 -4.27 -26.94 -8.70
C THR A 175 -4.08 -26.35 -10.09
N GLU A 176 -5.12 -25.81 -10.72
CA GLU A 176 -5.04 -25.16 -12.04
C GLU A 176 -4.06 -23.97 -12.02
N GLN A 177 -4.13 -23.13 -10.98
CA GLN A 177 -3.22 -22.00 -10.79
C GLN A 177 -1.77 -22.47 -10.58
N ASN A 178 -1.55 -23.37 -9.61
CA ASN A 178 -0.21 -23.77 -9.19
C ASN A 178 0.52 -24.67 -10.19
N THR A 179 -0.22 -25.35 -11.08
CA THR A 179 0.36 -26.25 -12.09
C THR A 179 0.31 -25.64 -13.48
N ASN A 180 -0.90 -25.44 -14.03
CA ASN A 180 -1.04 -25.08 -15.41
C ASN A 180 -0.74 -23.60 -15.67
N TRP A 181 -1.33 -22.70 -14.86
CA TRP A 181 -1.05 -21.27 -15.02
C TRP A 181 0.41 -20.96 -14.71
N CYS A 182 0.96 -21.49 -13.62
CA CYS A 182 2.39 -21.34 -13.32
C CYS A 182 3.28 -21.79 -14.49
N ARG A 183 2.99 -22.94 -15.11
CA ARG A 183 3.76 -23.44 -16.26
C ARG A 183 3.62 -22.54 -17.49
N GLN A 184 2.39 -22.17 -17.87
CA GLN A 184 2.11 -21.30 -19.01
C GLN A 184 2.82 -19.94 -18.84
N LEU A 185 2.63 -19.31 -17.68
CA LEU A 185 3.18 -18.00 -17.37
C LEU A 185 4.71 -18.03 -17.24
N THR A 186 5.29 -19.08 -16.65
CA THR A 186 6.76 -19.21 -16.56
C THR A 186 7.38 -19.30 -17.94
N SER A 187 6.86 -20.18 -18.80
CA SER A 187 7.39 -20.35 -20.15
C SER A 187 7.24 -19.08 -20.98
N ALA A 188 6.07 -18.44 -20.94
CA ALA A 188 5.82 -17.18 -21.64
C ALA A 188 6.69 -16.02 -21.12
N PHE A 189 6.87 -15.92 -19.80
CA PHE A 189 7.74 -14.92 -19.19
C PHE A 189 9.20 -15.09 -19.59
N GLU A 190 9.70 -16.33 -19.65
CA GLU A 190 11.07 -16.61 -20.10
C GLU A 190 11.27 -16.24 -21.57
N ALA A 191 10.32 -16.60 -22.45
CA ALA A 191 10.37 -16.22 -23.85
C ALA A 191 10.32 -14.69 -24.03
N ALA A 192 9.44 -14.00 -23.30
CA ALA A 192 9.36 -12.55 -23.30
C ALA A 192 10.66 -11.90 -22.81
N LEU A 193 11.25 -12.42 -21.73
CA LEU A 193 12.50 -11.89 -21.19
C LEU A 193 13.67 -12.05 -22.17
N GLN A 194 13.77 -13.17 -22.89
CA GLN A 194 14.79 -13.35 -23.92
C GLN A 194 14.60 -12.41 -25.11
N ARG A 195 13.35 -12.25 -25.58
CA ARG A 195 13.02 -11.30 -26.66
C ARG A 195 13.40 -9.87 -26.26
N LEU A 196 13.04 -9.44 -25.05
CA LEU A 196 13.37 -8.12 -24.52
C LEU A 196 14.88 -7.95 -24.34
N LYS A 197 15.60 -8.98 -23.90
CA LYS A 197 17.06 -8.97 -23.80
C LYS A 197 17.71 -8.67 -25.14
N SER A 198 17.33 -9.40 -26.20
CA SER A 198 17.90 -9.21 -27.54
C SER A 198 17.65 -7.79 -28.06
N ALA A 199 16.43 -7.28 -27.92
CA ALA A 199 16.09 -5.91 -28.29
C ALA A 199 16.89 -4.87 -27.48
N HIS A 200 17.06 -5.10 -26.16
CA HIS A 200 17.82 -4.21 -25.29
C HIS A 200 19.31 -4.16 -25.67
N THR A 201 19.91 -5.31 -26.01
CA THR A 201 21.31 -5.37 -26.47
C THR A 201 21.53 -4.67 -27.81
N GLN A 202 20.48 -4.44 -28.59
CA GLN A 202 20.51 -3.66 -29.83
C GLN A 202 20.30 -2.15 -29.59
N GLY A 203 20.27 -1.70 -28.33
CA GLY A 203 20.13 -0.29 -27.96
C GLY A 203 18.69 0.19 -27.80
N GLN A 204 17.68 -0.71 -27.87
CA GLN A 204 16.29 -0.31 -27.64
C GLN A 204 15.99 -0.14 -26.14
N ILE A 205 15.15 0.83 -25.82
CA ILE A 205 14.58 0.99 -24.48
C ILE A 205 13.51 -0.09 -24.30
N THR A 206 13.68 -0.95 -23.30
CA THR A 206 12.78 -2.08 -23.06
C THR A 206 12.52 -2.28 -21.56
N ALA A 207 11.54 -3.12 -21.23
CA ALA A 207 11.28 -3.54 -19.85
C ALA A 207 12.32 -4.53 -19.29
N TYR A 208 13.31 -4.99 -20.07
CA TYR A 208 14.26 -6.03 -19.66
C TYR A 208 14.97 -5.77 -18.32
N PRO A 209 15.60 -4.59 -18.06
CA PRO A 209 16.30 -4.36 -16.80
C PRO A 209 15.36 -4.40 -15.59
N PHE A 210 14.11 -3.95 -15.76
CA PHE A 210 13.10 -3.94 -14.70
C PHE A 210 12.59 -5.36 -14.40
N LEU A 211 12.35 -6.17 -15.44
CA LEU A 211 11.92 -7.56 -15.32
C LEU A 211 13.04 -8.52 -14.87
N LYS A 212 14.25 -8.02 -14.64
CA LYS A 212 15.40 -8.81 -14.15
C LYS A 212 15.66 -8.68 -12.64
N ILE A 213 15.00 -7.74 -11.96
CA ILE A 213 15.24 -7.43 -10.54
C ILE A 213 14.77 -8.57 -9.62
N LEU A 214 13.55 -9.06 -9.83
CA LEU A 214 12.96 -10.14 -9.04
C LEU A 214 13.24 -11.53 -9.62
N PRO A 215 13.13 -12.60 -8.80
CA PRO A 215 13.04 -13.96 -9.29
C PRO A 215 11.85 -14.14 -10.24
N LYS A 216 11.99 -14.99 -11.26
CA LYS A 216 10.93 -15.30 -12.25
C LYS A 216 9.60 -15.69 -11.59
N LYS A 217 9.68 -16.51 -10.54
CA LYS A 217 8.52 -16.97 -9.76
C LYS A 217 7.71 -15.79 -9.20
N SER A 218 8.36 -14.73 -8.73
CA SER A 218 7.68 -13.56 -8.20
C SER A 218 6.83 -12.85 -9.25
N TYR A 219 7.29 -12.74 -10.51
CA TYR A 219 6.46 -12.17 -11.58
C TYR A 219 5.26 -13.04 -11.92
N VAL A 220 5.43 -14.37 -11.91
CA VAL A 220 4.33 -15.32 -12.12
C VAL A 220 3.29 -15.19 -11.00
N ASP A 221 3.73 -15.14 -9.75
CA ASP A 221 2.85 -14.97 -8.60
C ASP A 221 2.10 -13.62 -8.67
N LEU A 222 2.78 -12.52 -9.03
CA LEU A 222 2.16 -11.21 -9.25
C LEU A 222 1.11 -11.21 -10.37
N MET A 223 1.37 -11.91 -11.48
CA MET A 223 0.41 -12.07 -12.58
C MET A 223 -0.83 -12.87 -12.14
N ILE A 224 -0.66 -13.95 -11.37
CA ILE A 224 -1.78 -14.72 -10.81
C ILE A 224 -2.58 -13.87 -9.82
N GLN A 225 -1.91 -13.09 -8.97
CA GLN A 225 -2.55 -12.13 -8.05
C GLN A 225 -3.34 -11.06 -8.80
N ALA A 226 -2.82 -10.54 -9.92
CA ALA A 226 -3.52 -9.60 -10.78
C ALA A 226 -4.83 -10.21 -11.31
N VAL A 227 -4.81 -11.48 -11.74
CA VAL A 227 -6.03 -12.21 -12.15
C VAL A 227 -7.01 -12.40 -10.99
N ASN A 228 -6.53 -12.73 -9.79
CA ASN A 228 -7.40 -12.84 -8.61
C ASN A 228 -8.06 -11.49 -8.27
N THR A 229 -7.31 -10.39 -8.43
CA THR A 229 -7.81 -9.04 -8.12
C THR A 229 -8.89 -8.63 -9.12
N ILE A 230 -8.62 -8.77 -10.43
CA ILE A 230 -9.59 -8.39 -11.48
C ILE A 230 -10.87 -9.23 -11.42
N VAL A 231 -10.82 -10.49 -10.99
CA VAL A 231 -12.03 -11.30 -10.74
C VAL A 231 -12.93 -10.64 -9.70
N THR A 232 -12.35 -10.13 -8.62
CA THR A 232 -13.09 -9.47 -7.53
C THR A 232 -13.58 -8.09 -7.98
N ASP A 233 -12.71 -7.31 -8.64
CA ASP A 233 -13.05 -5.98 -9.14
C ASP A 233 -14.14 -5.99 -10.20
N THR A 234 -14.17 -7.00 -11.08
CA THR A 234 -15.20 -7.12 -12.13
C THR A 234 -16.62 -7.24 -11.54
N GLU A 235 -16.75 -7.73 -10.29
CA GLU A 235 -18.04 -7.80 -9.59
C GLU A 235 -18.41 -6.48 -8.89
N LEU A 236 -17.44 -5.60 -8.68
CA LEU A 236 -17.63 -4.34 -7.98
C LEU A 236 -17.76 -3.16 -8.95
N GLN A 237 -16.92 -3.12 -9.97
CA GLN A 237 -16.71 -1.98 -10.86
C GLN A 237 -16.18 -2.37 -12.25
N HIS A 238 -16.19 -1.39 -13.16
CA HIS A 238 -15.56 -1.51 -14.48
C HIS A 238 -14.04 -1.35 -14.37
N VAL A 239 -13.27 -2.19 -15.07
CA VAL A 239 -11.80 -2.17 -15.02
C VAL A 239 -11.25 -1.62 -16.33
N SER A 240 -10.74 -0.38 -16.28
CA SER A 240 -10.06 0.27 -17.40
C SER A 240 -8.75 -0.45 -17.74
N ARG A 241 -8.51 -0.71 -19.02
CA ARG A 241 -7.27 -1.32 -19.51
C ARG A 241 -6.04 -0.51 -19.12
N SER A 242 -6.06 0.81 -19.32
CA SER A 242 -4.92 1.69 -19.00
C SER A 242 -4.58 1.69 -17.51
N LEU A 243 -5.60 1.72 -16.66
CA LEU A 243 -5.42 1.68 -15.21
C LEU A 243 -4.86 0.32 -14.77
N PHE A 244 -5.38 -0.78 -15.30
CA PHE A 244 -4.89 -2.12 -14.99
C PHE A 244 -3.41 -2.31 -15.35
N LEU A 245 -2.99 -1.81 -16.52
CA LEU A 245 -1.59 -1.83 -16.96
C LEU A 245 -0.69 -1.05 -15.99
N LEU A 246 -1.09 0.18 -15.63
CA LEU A 246 -0.34 1.01 -14.69
C LEU A 246 -0.18 0.30 -13.34
N GLN A 247 -1.28 -0.18 -12.78
CA GLN A 247 -1.30 -0.89 -11.49
C GLN A 247 -0.45 -2.16 -11.51
N LEU A 248 -0.41 -2.88 -12.63
CA LEU A 248 0.45 -4.06 -12.76
C LEU A 248 1.93 -3.69 -12.69
N GLY A 249 2.32 -2.56 -13.30
CA GLY A 249 3.67 -1.99 -13.19
C GLY A 249 4.00 -1.53 -11.77
N GLU A 250 3.11 -0.79 -11.12
CA GLU A 250 3.27 -0.29 -9.74
C GLU A 250 3.41 -1.44 -8.73
N ARG A 251 2.68 -2.55 -8.94
CA ARG A 251 2.82 -3.77 -8.11
C ARG A 251 4.21 -4.39 -8.26
N VAL A 252 4.75 -4.43 -9.49
CA VAL A 252 6.12 -4.92 -9.73
C VAL A 252 7.14 -4.01 -9.08
N GLU A 253 7.00 -2.69 -9.22
CA GLU A 253 7.88 -1.71 -8.58
C GLU A 253 7.89 -1.90 -7.06
N SER A 254 6.71 -1.99 -6.45
CA SER A 254 6.55 -2.19 -5.00
C SER A 254 7.22 -3.49 -4.53
N ALA A 255 7.03 -4.59 -5.28
CA ALA A 255 7.70 -5.85 -4.98
C ALA A 255 9.24 -5.76 -5.14
N CYS A 256 9.73 -5.04 -6.15
CA CYS A 256 11.15 -4.77 -6.34
C CYS A 256 11.74 -3.96 -5.19
N LEU A 257 11.00 -2.97 -4.69
CA LEU A 257 11.40 -2.13 -3.55
C LEU A 257 11.60 -2.99 -2.30
N VAL A 258 10.59 -3.81 -1.95
CA VAL A 258 10.67 -4.72 -0.79
C VAL A 258 11.83 -5.71 -0.94
N TRP A 259 11.98 -6.32 -2.12
CA TRP A 259 13.06 -7.26 -2.41
C TRP A 259 14.46 -6.63 -2.24
N ARG A 260 14.64 -5.40 -2.70
CA ARG A 260 15.90 -4.66 -2.52
C ARG A 260 16.15 -4.31 -1.05
N LYS A 261 15.13 -3.83 -0.32
CA LYS A 261 15.26 -3.53 1.12
C LYS A 261 15.65 -4.78 1.93
N GLN A 262 15.04 -5.92 1.61
CA GLN A 262 15.40 -7.20 2.25
C GLN A 262 16.86 -7.59 1.96
N ASN A 263 17.28 -7.58 0.70
CA ASN A 263 18.64 -8.00 0.32
C ASN A 263 19.73 -7.03 0.79
N ALA A 264 19.39 -5.76 1.02
CA ALA A 264 20.30 -4.78 1.60
C ALA A 264 20.41 -4.86 3.12
N GLY A 265 19.60 -5.71 3.80
CA GLY A 265 19.56 -5.80 5.26
C GLY A 265 18.82 -4.64 5.94
N ILE A 266 18.12 -3.81 5.18
CA ILE A 266 17.38 -2.64 5.70
C ILE A 266 16.20 -3.08 6.57
N ILE A 267 15.52 -4.16 6.18
CA ILE A 267 14.38 -4.69 6.94
C ILE A 267 14.84 -5.19 8.32
N ASP A 268 15.99 -5.86 8.39
CA ASP A 268 16.55 -6.34 9.65
C ASP A 268 16.99 -5.17 10.55
N GLU A 269 17.59 -4.13 9.97
CA GLU A 269 17.95 -2.92 10.71
C GLU A 269 16.71 -2.18 11.22
N LEU A 270 15.66 -2.07 10.40
CA LEU A 270 14.38 -1.46 10.79
C LEU A 270 13.79 -2.17 12.02
N VAL A 271 13.85 -3.51 12.05
CA VAL A 271 13.41 -4.30 13.21
C VAL A 271 14.23 -3.96 14.46
N ASN A 272 15.54 -3.77 14.34
CA ASN A 272 16.41 -3.42 15.47
C ASN A 272 16.12 -2.01 16.00
N VAL A 273 16.01 -1.03 15.11
CA VAL A 273 15.68 0.36 15.46
C VAL A 273 14.29 0.42 16.12
N TYR A 274 13.31 -0.31 15.58
CA TYR A 274 11.95 -0.30 16.12
C TYR A 274 11.86 -0.92 17.52
N LYS A 275 12.68 -1.93 17.85
CA LYS A 275 12.75 -2.46 19.22
C LYS A 275 13.16 -1.38 20.23
N ILE A 276 14.19 -0.60 19.90
CA ILE A 276 14.67 0.50 20.74
C ILE A 276 13.59 1.59 20.85
N TYR A 277 12.92 1.89 19.73
CA TYR A 277 11.79 2.83 19.74
C TYR A 277 10.63 2.35 20.63
N ALA A 278 10.30 1.05 20.61
CA ALA A 278 9.25 0.47 21.44
C ALA A 278 9.57 0.61 22.94
N ASP A 279 10.84 0.49 23.34
CA ASP A 279 11.27 0.73 24.72
C ASP A 279 11.03 2.18 25.17
N PHE A 280 11.26 3.16 24.28
CA PHE A 280 10.94 4.56 24.56
C PHE A 280 9.42 4.81 24.59
N PHE A 281 8.69 4.25 23.63
CA PHE A 281 7.25 4.46 23.48
C PHE A 281 6.43 3.90 24.65
N THR A 282 6.84 2.76 25.21
CA THR A 282 6.11 2.06 26.28
C THR A 282 6.62 2.39 27.68
N ALA A 283 7.60 3.28 27.82
CA ALA A 283 8.12 3.68 29.12
C ALA A 283 7.02 4.37 29.98
N PRO A 284 6.81 3.97 31.26
CA PRO A 284 5.75 4.56 32.11
C PRO A 284 5.90 6.07 32.33
N LYS A 285 7.15 6.53 32.46
CA LYS A 285 7.49 7.95 32.53
C LYS A 285 8.05 8.41 31.20
N ARG A 286 7.57 9.55 30.73
CA ARG A 286 8.04 10.17 29.49
C ARG A 286 9.48 10.64 29.68
N LYS A 287 10.43 9.99 29.00
CA LYS A 287 11.85 10.40 28.97
C LYS A 287 12.14 11.46 27.92
N LEU A 288 11.36 11.47 26.85
CA LEU A 288 11.54 12.31 25.66
C LEU A 288 10.18 12.90 25.28
N GLU A 289 10.15 14.16 24.83
CA GLU A 289 8.89 14.88 24.60
C GLU A 289 8.19 14.43 23.32
N HIS A 290 8.95 14.19 22.24
CA HIS A 290 8.40 13.96 20.91
C HIS A 290 8.75 12.58 20.36
N PHE A 291 7.79 11.95 19.68
CA PHE A 291 7.97 10.66 19.00
C PHE A 291 9.10 10.69 17.95
N ARG A 292 9.25 11.83 17.26
CA ARG A 292 10.36 12.07 16.33
C ARG A 292 11.72 11.95 17.01
N GLU A 293 11.87 12.56 18.19
CA GLU A 293 13.11 12.49 18.95
C GLU A 293 13.40 11.06 19.43
N MET A 294 12.38 10.34 19.92
CA MET A 294 12.50 8.92 20.28
C MET A 294 13.04 8.10 19.11
N TRP A 295 12.50 8.32 17.89
CA TRP A 295 12.94 7.63 16.68
C TRP A 295 14.37 8.00 16.27
N LEU A 296 14.72 9.29 16.26
CA LEU A 296 16.08 9.75 15.92
C LEU A 296 17.13 9.19 16.90
N ARG A 297 16.80 9.11 18.20
CA ARG A 297 17.68 8.46 19.19
C ARG A 297 17.76 6.95 18.98
N ALA A 298 16.69 6.28 18.58
CA ALA A 298 16.72 4.87 18.22
C ALA A 298 17.64 4.62 17.00
N LEU A 299 17.57 5.47 15.97
CA LEU A 299 18.47 5.43 14.81
C LEU A 299 19.93 5.65 15.20
N GLN A 300 20.18 6.54 16.16
CA GLN A 300 21.52 6.88 16.63
C GLN A 300 22.26 5.68 17.25
N MET A 301 21.54 4.78 17.95
CA MET A 301 22.15 3.67 18.70
C MET A 301 22.95 2.70 17.83
N ASN A 302 22.53 2.49 16.57
CA ASN A 302 23.18 1.57 15.63
C ASN A 302 23.83 2.30 14.45
N ALA A 303 23.98 3.62 14.49
CA ALA A 303 24.32 4.42 13.31
C ALA A 303 25.67 4.08 12.67
N GLU A 304 26.66 3.67 13.49
CA GLU A 304 28.05 3.38 13.10
C GLU A 304 28.21 2.06 12.33
N SER A 305 27.60 0.99 12.83
CA SER A 305 27.70 -0.36 12.27
C SER A 305 26.50 -0.76 11.39
N GLY A 306 25.33 -0.15 11.63
CA GLY A 306 24.07 -0.47 10.98
C GLY A 306 23.96 0.00 9.54
N VAL A 307 22.92 -0.45 8.86
CA VAL A 307 22.55 -0.02 7.50
C VAL A 307 21.69 1.24 7.58
N SER A 308 21.79 2.15 6.61
CA SER A 308 20.87 3.28 6.55
C SER A 308 19.45 2.82 6.19
N LEU A 309 18.43 3.31 6.91
CA LEU A 309 17.02 2.98 6.59
C LEU A 309 16.47 3.70 5.35
N ASP A 310 17.17 4.73 4.87
CA ASP A 310 16.75 5.56 3.73
C ASP A 310 17.68 5.34 2.52
N PRO A 311 17.41 4.33 1.68
CA PRO A 311 18.14 4.16 0.44
C PRO A 311 17.64 5.14 -0.63
N GLU A 312 18.55 5.84 -1.30
CA GLU A 312 18.20 6.65 -2.48
C GLU A 312 18.12 5.77 -3.73
N TRP A 313 16.91 5.28 -4.02
CA TRP A 313 16.61 4.62 -5.29
C TRP A 313 15.62 5.46 -6.12
N PRO A 314 15.84 5.58 -7.44
CA PRO A 314 14.91 6.30 -8.29
C PRO A 314 13.55 5.58 -8.34
N LYS A 315 12.48 6.32 -8.06
CA LYS A 315 11.09 5.89 -8.28
C LYS A 315 10.87 5.69 -9.78
N TRP A 316 10.12 4.67 -10.16
CA TRP A 316 9.75 4.45 -11.56
C TRP A 316 8.77 5.53 -11.98
N SER A 317 8.99 6.10 -13.16
CA SER A 317 7.99 6.99 -13.76
C SER A 317 6.78 6.17 -14.20
N ASN A 318 5.62 6.81 -14.32
CA ASN A 318 4.40 6.15 -14.79
C ASN A 318 4.60 5.53 -16.20
N GLN A 319 5.49 6.10 -17.02
CA GLN A 319 5.86 5.51 -18.32
C GLN A 319 6.58 4.17 -18.16
N ILE A 320 7.51 4.06 -17.20
CA ILE A 320 8.19 2.80 -16.89
C ILE A 320 7.19 1.78 -16.34
N CYS A 321 6.33 2.19 -15.40
CA CYS A 321 5.28 1.31 -14.86
C CYS A 321 4.34 0.81 -15.97
N MET A 322 3.89 1.69 -16.86
CA MET A 322 3.08 1.30 -18.03
C MET A 322 3.81 0.33 -18.96
N MET A 323 5.10 0.55 -19.23
CA MET A 323 5.90 -0.34 -20.09
C MET A 323 6.04 -1.74 -19.47
N VAL A 324 6.33 -1.82 -18.17
CA VAL A 324 6.41 -3.10 -17.44
C VAL A 324 5.04 -3.78 -17.40
N GLY A 325 3.99 -3.03 -17.07
CA GLY A 325 2.62 -3.51 -17.04
C GLY A 325 2.13 -4.05 -18.39
N GLN A 326 2.49 -3.38 -19.49
CA GLN A 326 2.16 -3.81 -20.85
C GLN A 326 2.81 -5.13 -21.24
N GLU A 327 4.05 -5.37 -20.81
CA GLU A 327 4.72 -6.66 -21.06
C GLU A 327 4.06 -7.80 -20.27
N LEU A 328 3.73 -7.59 -19.00
CA LEU A 328 3.05 -8.60 -18.17
C LEU A 328 1.60 -8.82 -18.63
N TYR A 329 0.90 -7.76 -19.01
CA TYR A 329 -0.45 -7.86 -19.58
C TYR A 329 -0.44 -8.65 -20.88
N ARG A 330 0.54 -8.42 -21.77
CA ARG A 330 0.66 -9.22 -23.00
C ARG A 330 0.82 -10.71 -22.69
N ILE A 331 1.63 -11.06 -21.68
CA ILE A 331 1.77 -12.46 -21.26
C ILE A 331 0.43 -13.03 -20.79
N LEU A 332 -0.31 -12.29 -19.96
CA LEU A 332 -1.64 -12.70 -19.49
C LEU A 332 -2.64 -12.85 -20.64
N TYR A 333 -2.66 -11.89 -21.57
CA TYR A 333 -3.64 -11.84 -22.65
C TYR A 333 -3.38 -12.90 -23.72
N ASP A 334 -2.13 -13.06 -24.17
CA ASP A 334 -1.78 -13.94 -25.29
C ASP A 334 -1.62 -15.41 -24.87
N HIS A 335 -1.23 -15.67 -23.62
CA HIS A 335 -0.78 -17.00 -23.21
C HIS A 335 -1.57 -17.63 -22.07
N LEU A 336 -2.31 -16.87 -21.25
CA LEU A 336 -2.99 -17.46 -20.10
C LEU A 336 -4.37 -18.02 -20.49
N THR A 337 -4.47 -19.35 -20.46
CA THR A 337 -5.70 -20.08 -20.70
C THR A 337 -6.10 -20.95 -19.52
N PHE A 338 -7.39 -21.27 -19.42
CA PHE A 338 -7.94 -22.13 -18.38
C PHE A 338 -8.94 -23.16 -18.93
N ASN A 339 -9.09 -24.27 -18.22
CA ASN A 339 -10.03 -25.32 -18.60
C ASN A 339 -11.49 -24.91 -18.35
N THR A 340 -12.24 -24.66 -19.43
CA THR A 340 -13.67 -24.33 -19.38
C THR A 340 -14.56 -25.47 -18.92
N ARG A 341 -14.07 -26.72 -18.97
CA ARG A 341 -14.80 -27.92 -18.51
C ARG A 341 -14.55 -28.26 -17.04
N ALA A 342 -13.76 -27.48 -16.31
CA ALA A 342 -13.41 -27.77 -14.92
C ALA A 342 -14.62 -27.84 -13.96
N LEU A 343 -15.75 -27.20 -14.32
CA LEU A 343 -17.00 -27.21 -13.55
C LEU A 343 -17.98 -28.32 -13.99
N LYS A 344 -17.68 -29.06 -15.05
CA LYS A 344 -18.55 -30.13 -15.55
C LYS A 344 -18.16 -31.47 -14.91
N PRO A 345 -19.11 -32.41 -14.74
CA PRO A 345 -18.77 -33.78 -14.33
C PRO A 345 -17.73 -34.38 -15.27
N GLN A 346 -16.78 -35.16 -14.73
CA GLN A 346 -15.83 -35.88 -15.57
C GLN A 346 -16.59 -36.85 -16.49
N ASP A 347 -16.28 -36.79 -17.78
CA ASP A 347 -16.86 -37.67 -18.77
C ASP A 347 -16.28 -39.09 -18.60
N PRO A 348 -17.09 -40.13 -18.38
CA PRO A 348 -16.62 -41.51 -18.22
C PRO A 348 -15.81 -42.01 -19.42
N GLU A 349 -16.09 -41.52 -20.63
CA GLU A 349 -15.42 -41.97 -21.87
C GLU A 349 -14.13 -41.18 -22.17
N ASN A 350 -13.98 -39.97 -21.64
CA ASN A 350 -12.79 -39.14 -21.88
C ASN A 350 -12.44 -38.27 -20.66
N PRO A 351 -11.82 -38.86 -19.61
CA PRO A 351 -11.55 -38.19 -18.34
C PRO A 351 -10.56 -37.02 -18.44
N HIS A 352 -9.88 -36.85 -19.59
CA HIS A 352 -8.86 -35.82 -19.83
C HIS A 352 -9.27 -34.77 -20.87
N LEU A 353 -10.53 -34.72 -21.29
CA LEU A 353 -10.98 -33.77 -22.30
C LEU A 353 -10.93 -32.32 -21.78
N ARG A 354 -9.82 -31.65 -22.10
CA ARG A 354 -9.54 -30.25 -21.73
C ARG A 354 -9.95 -29.33 -22.88
N GLN A 355 -10.72 -28.29 -22.55
CA GLN A 355 -11.08 -27.24 -23.50
C GLN A 355 -10.62 -25.89 -22.94
N ASP A 356 -9.58 -25.35 -23.55
CA ASP A 356 -8.94 -24.12 -23.11
C ASP A 356 -9.61 -22.89 -23.73
N ALA A 357 -9.80 -21.86 -22.89
CA ALA A 357 -10.19 -20.52 -23.31
C ALA A 357 -9.31 -19.47 -22.63
N PRO A 358 -9.12 -18.30 -23.24
CA PRO A 358 -8.41 -17.18 -22.62
C PRO A 358 -9.06 -16.77 -21.30
N VAL A 359 -8.23 -16.41 -20.32
CA VAL A 359 -8.70 -15.92 -19.02
C VAL A 359 -9.31 -14.51 -19.13
N LEU A 360 -8.67 -13.64 -19.92
CA LEU A 360 -9.04 -12.25 -20.11
C LEU A 360 -9.53 -11.98 -21.54
N PHE A 361 -10.42 -11.01 -21.71
CA PHE A 361 -10.80 -10.46 -23.01
C PHE A 361 -11.05 -8.96 -22.89
N GLU A 362 -10.87 -8.24 -23.99
CA GLU A 362 -11.12 -6.80 -24.07
C GLU A 362 -12.52 -6.52 -24.61
N VAL A 363 -13.20 -5.53 -24.03
CA VAL A 363 -14.51 -5.03 -24.50
C VAL A 363 -14.42 -3.52 -24.68
N THR A 364 -14.92 -3.01 -25.79
CA THR A 364 -15.06 -1.56 -26.00
C THR A 364 -16.23 -1.04 -25.18
N SER A 365 -16.04 0.06 -24.46
CA SER A 365 -17.15 0.76 -23.77
C SER A 365 -18.27 1.12 -24.75
N ASP A 366 -19.51 1.02 -24.29
CA ASP A 366 -20.72 1.38 -25.05
C ASP A 366 -20.89 2.91 -25.22
N ASP A 367 -20.04 3.73 -24.59
CA ASP A 367 -20.13 5.19 -24.62
C ASP A 367 -19.55 5.76 -25.94
N PRO A 368 -20.38 6.40 -26.80
CA PRO A 368 -19.92 6.93 -28.10
C PRO A 368 -18.90 8.06 -27.98
N GLY A 369 -18.79 8.73 -26.82
CA GLY A 369 -17.93 9.90 -26.61
C GLY A 369 -16.48 9.57 -26.26
N ALA A 370 -16.20 8.34 -25.80
CA ALA A 370 -14.85 7.93 -25.44
C ALA A 370 -14.69 6.40 -25.49
N ALA A 371 -14.16 5.92 -26.62
CA ALA A 371 -13.84 4.51 -26.80
C ALA A 371 -12.69 4.09 -25.86
N HIS A 372 -13.05 3.63 -24.66
CA HIS A 372 -12.13 3.02 -23.71
C HIS A 372 -12.21 1.50 -23.80
N TYR A 373 -11.07 0.84 -23.67
CA TYR A 373 -11.00 -0.63 -23.56
C TYR A 373 -11.16 -1.03 -22.09
N GLU A 374 -12.13 -1.89 -21.83
CA GLU A 374 -12.33 -2.56 -20.55
C GLU A 374 -11.74 -3.97 -20.61
N ILE A 375 -11.10 -4.41 -19.54
CA ILE A 375 -10.67 -5.80 -19.38
C ILE A 375 -11.74 -6.56 -18.63
N ARG A 376 -12.15 -7.72 -19.15
CA ARG A 376 -13.12 -8.61 -18.49
C ARG A 376 -12.58 -10.02 -18.37
N VAL A 377 -13.06 -10.72 -17.34
CA VAL A 377 -12.74 -12.12 -17.07
C VAL A 377 -13.77 -13.04 -17.70
N HIS A 378 -13.31 -14.17 -18.26
CA HIS A 378 -14.19 -15.16 -18.87
C HIS A 378 -15.33 -15.62 -17.91
N PRO A 379 -16.61 -15.63 -18.32
CA PRO A 379 -17.75 -15.91 -17.43
C PRO A 379 -17.70 -17.26 -16.71
N ILE A 380 -17.19 -18.31 -17.36
CA ILE A 380 -17.00 -19.63 -16.72
C ILE A 380 -15.98 -19.56 -15.59
N LEU A 381 -14.91 -18.78 -15.74
CA LEU A 381 -13.92 -18.61 -14.70
C LEU A 381 -14.53 -17.86 -13.50
N LEU A 382 -15.32 -16.81 -13.74
CA LEU A 382 -16.09 -16.13 -12.68
C LEU A 382 -16.97 -17.13 -11.92
N LYS A 383 -17.70 -18.01 -12.62
CA LYS A 383 -18.50 -19.07 -11.98
C LYS A 383 -17.64 -20.04 -11.15
N TRP A 384 -16.40 -20.32 -11.56
CA TRP A 384 -15.50 -21.20 -10.82
C TRP A 384 -14.96 -20.53 -9.56
N TYR A 385 -14.57 -19.26 -9.64
CA TYR A 385 -14.23 -18.48 -8.45
C TYR A 385 -15.43 -18.37 -7.50
N LYS A 386 -16.66 -18.27 -8.03
CA LYS A 386 -17.92 -18.38 -7.26
C LYS A 386 -18.04 -19.68 -6.50
N ALA A 387 -17.97 -20.79 -7.21
CA ALA A 387 -18.12 -22.12 -6.63
C ALA A 387 -17.02 -22.47 -5.61
N SER A 388 -15.80 -21.95 -5.79
CA SER A 388 -14.68 -22.16 -4.85
C SER A 388 -14.72 -21.25 -3.62
N GLY A 389 -15.55 -20.21 -3.61
CA GLY A 389 -15.59 -19.19 -2.55
C GLY A 389 -14.37 -18.26 -2.54
N ARG A 390 -13.53 -18.29 -3.58
CA ARG A 390 -12.29 -17.51 -3.65
C ARG A 390 -12.49 -16.07 -4.12
N HIS A 391 -13.59 -15.79 -4.82
CA HIS A 391 -14.07 -14.44 -5.17
C HIS A 391 -14.57 -13.63 -3.95
N ALA A 392 -14.74 -14.26 -2.78
CA ALA A 392 -15.34 -13.56 -1.64
C ALA A 392 -14.40 -12.48 -1.08
N SER A 393 -13.11 -12.78 -0.91
CA SER A 393 -12.21 -11.88 -0.19
C SER A 393 -11.87 -10.63 -0.99
N LEU A 394 -12.03 -9.47 -0.35
CA LEU A 394 -11.58 -8.18 -0.83
C LEU A 394 -10.06 -8.09 -0.72
N VAL A 395 -9.41 -7.47 -1.69
CA VAL A 395 -7.95 -7.33 -1.74
C VAL A 395 -7.59 -5.85 -1.62
N PHE A 396 -6.80 -5.52 -0.61
CA PHE A 396 -6.34 -4.15 -0.33
C PHE A 396 -4.81 -4.06 -0.40
N ASN A 397 -4.31 -2.90 -0.82
CA ASN A 397 -2.92 -2.54 -0.56
C ASN A 397 -2.75 -2.30 0.96
N PRO A 398 -1.65 -2.74 1.59
CA PRO A 398 -1.37 -2.41 2.99
C PRO A 398 -1.47 -0.91 3.32
N THR A 399 -1.17 -0.02 2.38
CA THR A 399 -1.28 1.44 2.54
C THR A 399 -2.72 1.98 2.50
N GLU A 400 -3.70 1.14 2.16
CA GLU A 400 -5.12 1.46 2.21
C GLU A 400 -5.78 1.08 3.55
N LEU A 401 -5.02 0.42 4.43
CA LEU A 401 -5.49 -0.10 5.71
C LEU A 401 -4.83 0.62 6.89
N PRO A 402 -5.51 0.68 8.06
CA PRO A 402 -4.89 1.13 9.30
C PRO A 402 -3.67 0.27 9.67
N MET A 403 -2.70 0.84 10.39
CA MET A 403 -1.53 0.10 10.84
C MET A 403 -1.81 -0.66 12.14
N LEU A 404 -1.21 -1.84 12.29
CA LEU A 404 -1.30 -2.65 13.52
C LEU A 404 -0.30 -2.22 14.60
N CYS A 405 0.59 -1.28 14.31
CA CYS A 405 1.56 -0.71 15.25
C CYS A 405 1.62 0.81 15.09
N PRO A 406 2.18 1.54 16.07
CA PRO A 406 2.48 2.96 15.91
C PRO A 406 3.26 3.22 14.60
N PRO A 407 2.81 4.19 13.77
CA PRO A 407 3.48 4.55 12.52
C PRO A 407 4.92 5.03 12.75
N LEU A 408 5.75 4.97 11.72
CA LEU A 408 7.08 5.60 11.75
C LEU A 408 6.90 7.11 11.91
N PRO A 409 7.53 7.75 12.91
CA PRO A 409 7.47 9.20 13.03
C PRO A 409 8.07 9.88 11.80
N TRP A 410 7.37 10.88 11.27
CA TRP A 410 7.91 11.80 10.28
C TRP A 410 9.14 12.49 10.85
N ILE A 411 10.29 12.26 10.20
CA ILE A 411 11.57 12.89 10.54
C ILE A 411 12.07 13.81 9.42
N ASP A 412 11.54 13.63 8.21
CA ASP A 412 11.73 14.46 7.02
C ASP A 412 10.51 14.26 6.08
N THR A 413 10.46 14.94 4.95
CA THR A 413 9.42 14.89 3.91
C THR A 413 9.25 13.51 3.25
N LYS A 414 10.28 12.66 3.31
CA LYS A 414 10.30 11.32 2.70
C LYS A 414 10.19 10.18 3.69
N GLN A 415 10.51 10.43 4.96
CA GLN A 415 10.67 9.39 5.98
C GLN A 415 9.62 9.54 7.08
N GLY A 416 8.63 8.63 7.09
CA GLY A 416 7.55 8.55 8.07
C GLY A 416 6.33 7.80 7.53
N GLY A 417 5.34 7.56 8.38
CA GLY A 417 4.11 6.85 8.03
C GLY A 417 4.25 5.32 8.10
N TYR A 418 4.07 4.65 6.96
CA TYR A 418 4.15 3.18 6.85
C TYR A 418 5.59 2.67 6.95
N LEU A 419 5.77 1.36 7.16
CA LEU A 419 7.08 0.76 7.46
C LEU A 419 7.98 0.61 6.22
N LEU A 420 7.41 0.12 5.11
CA LEU A 420 8.12 -0.22 3.88
C LEU A 420 7.55 0.52 2.67
N SER A 421 6.24 0.63 2.61
CA SER A 421 5.48 1.08 1.44
C SER A 421 5.22 2.58 1.49
N SER A 422 5.40 3.26 0.36
CA SER A 422 5.00 4.67 0.20
C SER A 422 4.27 4.84 -1.13
N SER A 423 3.10 5.46 -1.12
CA SER A 423 2.39 5.91 -2.31
C SER A 423 2.25 7.43 -2.31
N ASP A 424 1.78 8.03 -3.41
CA ASP A 424 1.62 9.48 -3.50
C ASP A 424 0.57 10.04 -2.51
N ALA A 425 -0.33 9.17 -2.01
CA ALA A 425 -1.30 9.50 -0.96
C ALA A 425 -0.72 9.39 0.47
N THR A 426 0.42 8.73 0.65
CA THR A 426 1.05 8.51 1.97
C THR A 426 2.33 9.32 2.19
N ARG A 427 2.71 10.21 1.27
CA ARG A 427 3.83 11.15 1.44
C ARG A 427 3.50 12.21 2.49
N PHE A 428 4.52 12.88 3.04
CA PHE A 428 4.35 13.93 4.03
C PHE A 428 3.37 15.02 3.55
N ILE A 429 3.62 15.54 2.35
CA ILE A 429 2.66 16.34 1.58
C ILE A 429 2.11 15.49 0.45
N ARG A 430 0.78 15.31 0.44
CA ARG A 430 0.04 14.56 -0.58
C ARG A 430 0.14 15.26 -1.93
N LYS A 431 0.34 14.48 -2.98
CA LYS A 431 0.14 14.96 -4.35
C LYS A 431 -1.31 14.73 -4.76
N THR A 432 -1.94 15.75 -5.33
CA THR A 432 -3.36 15.72 -5.74
C THR A 432 -3.61 15.07 -7.09
N THR A 433 -2.58 14.65 -7.84
CA THR A 433 -2.73 14.18 -9.21
C THR A 433 -2.66 12.66 -9.35
N TYR A 434 -3.81 12.05 -9.62
CA TYR A 434 -3.96 10.68 -10.14
C TYR A 434 -3.56 10.56 -11.63
N PHE A 435 -3.17 11.65 -12.29
CA PHE A 435 -2.87 11.68 -13.72
C PHE A 435 -1.36 11.68 -14.00
N PRO A 436 -0.84 10.72 -14.81
CA PRO A 436 0.54 10.72 -15.29
C PRO A 436 0.85 12.00 -16.09
N GLY A 437 1.77 12.83 -15.61
CA GLY A 437 2.32 13.97 -16.37
C GLY A 437 2.14 15.36 -15.75
N ALA A 438 1.44 15.49 -14.63
CA ALA A 438 1.41 16.70 -13.80
C ALA A 438 1.96 16.32 -12.41
N ASP A 439 3.08 16.81 -11.91
CA ASP A 439 3.65 18.14 -12.10
C ASP A 439 5.10 18.09 -11.59
N ALA A 440 6.08 18.50 -12.40
CA ALA A 440 7.42 18.79 -11.89
C ALA A 440 7.38 19.99 -10.94
N ALA A 441 6.42 20.90 -11.13
CA ALA A 441 6.23 22.08 -10.27
C ALA A 441 5.77 21.72 -8.85
N ALA A 442 5.10 20.57 -8.64
CA ALA A 442 4.68 20.15 -7.30
C ALA A 442 5.81 19.58 -6.42
N ASP A 443 6.96 19.19 -7.00
CA ASP A 443 8.17 18.93 -6.23
C ASP A 443 9.02 20.22 -6.04
N ASP A 444 8.90 21.22 -6.92
CA ASP A 444 9.55 22.54 -6.79
C ASP A 444 8.87 23.46 -5.75
N ASP A 445 7.57 23.33 -5.49
CA ASP A 445 6.81 24.21 -4.58
C ASP A 445 7.00 23.91 -3.07
N LEU A 446 7.76 22.87 -2.70
CA LEU A 446 8.17 22.62 -1.31
C LEU A 446 9.48 23.34 -0.99
N ASP A 447 9.58 24.61 -1.38
CA ASP A 447 10.76 25.46 -1.24
C ASP A 447 10.93 25.98 0.22
N PHE A 448 10.82 25.06 1.19
CA PHE A 448 11.04 25.33 2.60
C PHE A 448 12.06 24.37 3.20
N ASP A 449 12.89 24.91 4.10
CA ASP A 449 13.84 24.11 4.85
C ASP A 449 13.11 23.30 5.93
N ILE A 450 13.06 21.97 5.76
CA ILE A 450 12.42 21.04 6.70
C ILE A 450 12.97 21.18 8.13
N SER A 451 14.25 21.57 8.27
CA SER A 451 14.89 21.77 9.58
C SER A 451 14.30 22.96 10.35
N MET A 452 13.56 23.84 9.68
CA MET A 452 12.86 25.00 10.25
C MET A 452 11.44 24.68 10.74
N ILE A 453 10.88 23.52 10.39
CA ILE A 453 9.50 23.14 10.77
C ILE A 453 9.39 21.85 11.61
N PRO A 454 10.32 21.55 12.55
CA PRO A 454 10.26 20.30 13.33
C PRO A 454 8.96 20.16 14.13
N ARG A 455 8.37 21.27 14.58
CA ARG A 455 7.09 21.28 15.30
C ARG A 455 5.91 20.83 14.46
N VAL A 456 5.94 21.03 13.14
CA VAL A 456 4.92 20.53 12.22
C VAL A 456 4.99 19.01 12.15
N LEU A 457 6.22 18.46 12.05
CA LEU A 457 6.45 17.01 12.10
C LEU A 457 5.97 16.43 13.43
N ASP A 458 6.35 17.07 14.55
CA ASP A 458 5.97 16.62 15.89
C ASP A 458 4.44 16.63 16.10
N SER A 459 3.75 17.62 15.55
CA SER A 459 2.28 17.71 15.59
C SER A 459 1.62 16.58 14.80
N LEU A 460 2.10 16.33 13.57
CA LEU A 460 1.60 15.25 12.72
C LEU A 460 1.86 13.87 13.36
N ASN A 461 3.04 13.68 13.95
CA ASN A 461 3.41 12.47 14.68
C ASN A 461 2.55 12.23 15.90
N THR A 462 2.16 13.29 16.61
CA THR A 462 1.25 13.19 17.76
C THR A 462 -0.13 12.68 17.33
N LEU A 463 -0.66 13.19 16.22
CA LEU A 463 -1.93 12.69 15.66
C LEU A 463 -1.82 11.23 15.19
N ALA A 464 -0.71 10.87 14.56
CA ALA A 464 -0.48 9.51 14.05
C ALA A 464 -0.21 8.48 15.17
N ALA A 465 0.30 8.90 16.33
CA ALA A 465 0.55 8.04 17.48
C ALA A 465 -0.72 7.64 18.25
N CYS A 466 -1.86 8.30 17.98
CA CYS A 466 -3.15 8.01 18.57
C CYS A 466 -3.61 6.57 18.25
N PRO A 467 -3.75 5.68 19.26
CA PRO A 467 -4.33 4.37 19.06
C PRO A 467 -5.85 4.48 18.87
N TRP A 468 -6.43 3.51 18.17
CA TRP A 468 -7.86 3.40 17.92
C TRP A 468 -8.35 1.98 18.14
N LYS A 469 -9.61 1.86 18.55
CA LYS A 469 -10.34 0.58 18.61
C LYS A 469 -11.70 0.73 17.96
N VAL A 470 -12.22 -0.36 17.43
CA VAL A 470 -13.60 -0.44 16.95
C VAL A 470 -14.55 -0.56 18.14
N ASN A 471 -15.59 0.26 18.17
CA ASN A 471 -16.75 0.08 19.03
C ASN A 471 -17.51 -1.14 18.53
N GLN A 472 -17.56 -2.21 19.32
CA GLN A 472 -18.13 -3.48 18.84
C GLN A 472 -19.67 -3.51 18.82
N PRO A 473 -20.38 -3.06 19.88
CA PRO A 473 -21.84 -3.02 19.87
C PRO A 473 -22.40 -2.16 18.74
N ILE A 474 -21.86 -0.95 18.64
CA ILE A 474 -22.01 -0.06 17.50
C ILE A 474 -21.08 -0.64 16.43
N LEU A 475 -21.28 -1.82 15.88
CA LEU A 475 -20.70 -2.36 14.62
C LEU A 475 -21.60 -3.52 14.26
N ASP A 476 -21.91 -4.33 15.26
CA ASP A 476 -22.97 -5.34 15.18
C ASP A 476 -24.30 -4.75 14.69
N VAL A 477 -24.68 -3.56 15.18
CA VAL A 477 -25.89 -2.87 14.70
C VAL A 477 -25.79 -2.46 13.22
N MET A 478 -24.67 -1.91 12.76
CA MET A 478 -24.54 -1.54 11.33
C MET A 478 -24.50 -2.75 10.42
N LEU A 479 -23.79 -3.80 10.82
CA LEU A 479 -23.77 -5.05 10.07
C LEU A 479 -25.18 -5.64 9.97
N LEU A 480 -25.97 -5.55 11.04
CA LEU A 480 -27.38 -5.98 11.03
C LEU A 480 -28.22 -5.16 10.06
N VAL A 481 -28.15 -3.82 10.12
CA VAL A 481 -28.91 -2.92 9.24
C VAL A 481 -28.49 -3.12 7.77
N ALA A 482 -27.19 -3.16 7.51
CA ALA A 482 -26.64 -3.36 6.18
C ALA A 482 -27.12 -4.69 5.59
N ARG A 483 -26.91 -5.82 6.29
CA ARG A 483 -27.38 -7.15 5.83
C ARG A 483 -28.89 -7.21 5.66
N GLY A 484 -29.62 -6.37 6.40
CA GLY A 484 -31.05 -6.17 6.27
C GLY A 484 -31.49 -5.33 5.06
N GLY A 485 -30.59 -4.89 4.18
CA GLY A 485 -30.92 -4.10 2.99
C GLY A 485 -30.56 -2.62 3.08
N GLY A 486 -29.89 -2.18 4.15
CA GLY A 486 -29.52 -0.79 4.38
C GLY A 486 -30.70 0.10 4.81
N GLU A 487 -30.38 1.31 5.27
CA GLU A 487 -31.35 2.30 5.75
C GLU A 487 -30.81 3.72 5.46
N LYS A 488 -31.54 4.49 4.65
CA LYS A 488 -31.08 5.79 4.19
C LYS A 488 -31.02 6.83 5.31
N SER A 489 -31.90 6.73 6.31
CA SER A 489 -31.86 7.63 7.48
C SER A 489 -30.60 7.46 8.32
N LEU A 490 -29.94 6.30 8.19
CA LEU A 490 -28.65 5.98 8.79
C LEU A 490 -27.57 6.02 7.71
N SER A 491 -27.60 6.98 6.79
CA SER A 491 -26.60 7.21 5.72
C SER A 491 -26.05 5.93 5.07
N MET A 492 -26.87 4.90 4.95
CA MET A 492 -26.48 3.59 4.44
C MET A 492 -27.31 3.32 3.18
N PRO A 493 -26.69 2.81 2.10
CA PRO A 493 -27.38 2.59 0.83
C PRO A 493 -28.52 1.60 0.99
N GLU A 494 -29.75 2.05 0.70
CA GLU A 494 -30.94 1.22 0.76
C GLU A 494 -31.12 0.46 -0.57
N THR A 495 -31.23 -0.86 -0.49
CA THR A 495 -31.39 -1.74 -1.65
C THR A 495 -32.83 -2.19 -1.89
N LYS A 496 -33.66 -2.19 -0.83
CA LYS A 496 -35.07 -2.64 -0.89
C LYS A 496 -35.98 -1.75 -1.72
N SER A 497 -35.67 -0.46 -1.80
CA SER A 497 -36.45 0.54 -2.54
C SER A 497 -36.07 0.63 -4.02
N LEU A 498 -35.06 -0.13 -4.47
CA LEU A 498 -34.58 -0.07 -5.86
C LEU A 498 -35.55 -0.73 -6.84
N ILE A 499 -35.87 0.00 -7.89
CA ILE A 499 -36.62 -0.52 -9.03
C ILE A 499 -35.69 -1.42 -9.86
N PRO A 500 -36.11 -2.65 -10.23
CA PRO A 500 -35.32 -3.51 -11.09
C PRO A 500 -34.99 -2.84 -12.43
N VAL A 501 -33.72 -2.90 -12.84
CA VAL A 501 -33.28 -2.32 -14.12
C VAL A 501 -33.97 -3.06 -15.28
N PRO A 502 -34.81 -2.38 -16.08
CA PRO A 502 -35.51 -3.04 -17.18
C PRO A 502 -34.53 -3.41 -18.30
N ARG A 503 -34.91 -4.37 -19.16
CA ARG A 503 -34.11 -4.66 -20.35
C ARG A 503 -34.11 -3.44 -21.27
N LYS A 504 -32.99 -3.18 -21.94
CA LYS A 504 -32.86 -2.11 -22.96
C LYS A 504 -33.59 -2.51 -24.25
N ILE A 505 -34.90 -2.74 -24.15
CA ILE A 505 -35.80 -3.07 -25.25
C ILE A 505 -36.86 -1.98 -25.25
N PHE A 506 -36.79 -1.10 -26.24
CA PHE A 506 -37.79 -0.06 -26.44
C PHE A 506 -38.67 -0.47 -27.61
N ASP A 507 -39.98 -0.47 -27.39
CA ASP A 507 -40.93 -0.77 -28.44
C ASP A 507 -40.77 0.25 -29.58
N ARG A 508 -40.48 -0.27 -30.78
CA ARG A 508 -40.20 0.54 -31.97
C ARG A 508 -41.48 1.12 -32.59
N THR A 509 -42.64 0.60 -32.20
CA THR A 509 -43.96 1.05 -32.64
C THR A 509 -44.43 2.31 -31.89
N LEU A 510 -43.84 2.60 -30.74
CA LEU A 510 -44.17 3.79 -29.96
C LEU A 510 -43.75 5.09 -30.66
N PRO A 511 -44.50 6.20 -30.47
CA PRO A 511 -44.11 7.53 -30.92
C PRO A 511 -42.68 7.90 -30.48
N ARG A 512 -42.00 8.74 -31.28
CA ARG A 512 -40.62 9.18 -30.99
C ARG A 512 -40.47 9.76 -29.58
N GLU A 513 -41.43 10.56 -29.13
CA GLU A 513 -41.42 11.21 -27.81
C GLU A 513 -41.54 10.21 -26.67
N GLU A 514 -42.42 9.22 -26.80
CA GLU A 514 -42.57 8.15 -25.81
C GLU A 514 -41.33 7.26 -25.74
N ARG A 515 -40.68 6.98 -26.87
CA ARG A 515 -39.39 6.27 -26.90
C ARG A 515 -38.28 7.06 -26.20
N ILE A 516 -38.22 8.38 -26.41
CA ILE A 516 -37.26 9.25 -25.71
C ILE A 516 -37.56 9.27 -24.21
N SER A 517 -38.84 9.35 -23.82
CA SER A 517 -39.26 9.31 -22.41
C SER A 517 -38.88 7.98 -21.76
N ALA A 518 -39.20 6.84 -22.38
CA ALA A 518 -38.83 5.51 -21.91
C ALA A 518 -37.30 5.35 -21.80
N TYR A 519 -36.55 5.86 -22.77
CA TYR A 519 -35.08 5.86 -22.72
C TYR A 519 -34.53 6.70 -21.56
N ARG A 520 -35.10 7.90 -21.33
CA ARG A 520 -34.72 8.75 -20.18
C ARG A 520 -35.04 8.08 -18.85
N GLN A 521 -36.21 7.43 -18.74
CA GLN A 521 -36.58 6.67 -17.54
C GLN A 521 -35.63 5.49 -17.30
N PHE A 522 -35.32 4.71 -18.34
CA PHE A 522 -34.32 3.64 -18.27
C PHE A 522 -32.96 4.16 -17.80
N MET A 523 -32.49 5.28 -18.36
CA MET A 523 -31.21 5.88 -17.95
C MET A 523 -31.24 6.39 -16.50
N ASN A 524 -32.37 6.95 -16.04
CA ASN A 524 -32.51 7.39 -14.67
C ASN A 524 -32.50 6.21 -13.68
N ILE A 525 -33.23 5.13 -13.99
CA ILE A 525 -33.23 3.90 -13.17
C ILE A 525 -31.82 3.31 -13.11
N ARG A 526 -31.14 3.21 -14.25
CA ARG A 526 -29.77 2.70 -14.31
C ARG A 526 -28.80 3.58 -13.51
N LYS A 527 -28.91 4.91 -13.63
CA LYS A 527 -28.11 5.87 -12.86
C LYS A 527 -28.27 5.64 -11.35
N ILE A 528 -29.50 5.58 -10.85
CA ILE A 528 -29.78 5.35 -9.42
C ILE A 528 -29.20 4.01 -8.95
N HIS A 529 -29.33 2.97 -9.78
CA HIS A 529 -28.78 1.66 -9.48
C HIS A 529 -27.25 1.67 -9.41
N ASP A 530 -26.58 2.31 -10.37
CA ASP A 530 -25.12 2.42 -10.43
C ASP A 530 -24.56 3.31 -9.28
N GLU A 531 -25.27 4.39 -8.92
CA GLU A 531 -24.96 5.21 -7.75
C GLU A 531 -25.09 4.40 -6.45
N THR A 532 -26.19 3.65 -6.30
CA THR A 532 -26.42 2.83 -5.10
C THR A 532 -25.42 1.68 -5.00
N ARG A 533 -25.06 1.04 -6.11
CA ARG A 533 -23.99 0.05 -6.18
C ARG A 533 -22.65 0.61 -5.70
N SER A 534 -22.31 1.84 -6.12
CA SER A 534 -21.06 2.50 -5.74
C SER A 534 -21.02 2.81 -4.24
N LEU A 535 -22.14 3.30 -3.68
CA LEU A 535 -22.28 3.49 -2.23
C LEU A 535 -22.21 2.16 -1.47
N TRP A 536 -22.83 1.09 -2.00
CA TRP A 536 -22.78 -0.24 -1.41
C TRP A 536 -21.36 -0.80 -1.35
N ALA A 537 -20.61 -0.68 -2.45
CA ALA A 537 -19.20 -1.09 -2.49
C ALA A 537 -18.36 -0.32 -1.46
N THR A 538 -18.60 1.00 -1.32
CA THR A 538 -17.94 1.84 -0.31
C THR A 538 -18.22 1.34 1.11
N GLU A 539 -19.47 1.07 1.46
CA GLU A 539 -19.83 0.54 2.79
C GLU A 539 -19.33 -0.90 2.99
N MET A 540 -19.33 -1.71 1.94
CA MET A 540 -18.77 -3.06 2.00
C MET A 540 -17.29 -3.01 2.37
N TYR A 541 -16.48 -2.16 1.74
CA TYR A 541 -15.06 -2.01 2.09
C TYR A 541 -14.91 -1.56 3.54
N ARG A 542 -15.62 -0.51 3.92
CA ARG A 542 -15.54 0.08 5.26
C ARG A 542 -15.92 -0.89 6.36
N LEU A 543 -17.07 -1.55 6.26
CA LEU A 543 -17.56 -2.49 7.28
C LEU A 543 -16.75 -3.79 7.31
N SER A 544 -16.19 -4.21 6.18
CA SER A 544 -15.29 -5.37 6.13
C SER A 544 -13.98 -5.07 6.85
N ILE A 545 -13.39 -3.90 6.62
CA ILE A 545 -12.19 -3.45 7.34
C ILE A 545 -12.51 -3.30 8.83
N ALA A 546 -13.59 -2.60 9.20
CA ALA A 546 -13.98 -2.45 10.61
C ALA A 546 -14.16 -3.81 11.31
N ASN A 547 -14.79 -4.78 10.63
CA ASN A 547 -14.99 -6.12 11.18
C ASN A 547 -13.67 -6.91 11.32
N GLU A 548 -12.72 -6.75 10.40
CA GLU A 548 -11.37 -7.35 10.49
C GLU A 548 -10.55 -6.76 11.65
N TYR A 549 -10.78 -5.49 12.00
CA TYR A 549 -10.08 -4.77 13.06
C TYR A 549 -10.84 -4.75 14.39
N ARG A 550 -12.02 -5.39 14.48
CA ARG A 550 -12.91 -5.47 15.65
C ARG A 550 -12.21 -5.67 17.00
N ASN A 551 -11.24 -6.57 17.05
CA ASN A 551 -10.53 -6.99 18.27
C ASN A 551 -9.09 -6.49 18.33
N LYS A 552 -8.73 -5.52 17.48
CA LYS A 552 -7.37 -5.02 17.33
C LYS A 552 -7.27 -3.57 17.79
N VAL A 553 -6.10 -3.19 18.28
CA VAL A 553 -5.69 -1.78 18.38
C VAL A 553 -4.98 -1.43 17.09
N PHE A 554 -5.28 -0.28 16.52
CA PHE A 554 -4.69 0.16 15.26
C PHE A 554 -4.44 1.65 15.25
N TRP A 555 -3.65 2.10 14.27
CA TRP A 555 -3.23 3.48 14.12
C TRP A 555 -3.51 3.98 12.71
N PHE A 556 -3.78 5.27 12.62
CA PHE A 556 -3.87 5.96 11.34
C PHE A 556 -2.59 6.73 11.09
N PRO A 557 -1.72 6.32 10.15
CA PRO A 557 -0.70 7.24 9.65
C PRO A 557 -1.40 8.46 9.02
N HIS A 558 -0.81 9.63 9.18
CA HIS A 558 -1.36 10.88 8.66
C HIS A 558 -0.38 11.56 7.71
N SER A 559 -0.95 12.29 6.76
CA SER A 559 -0.25 13.16 5.81
C SER A 559 -0.98 14.49 5.69
N MET A 560 -0.38 15.47 5.01
CA MET A 560 -0.96 16.80 4.83
C MET A 560 -1.21 17.12 3.37
N ASP A 561 -2.15 18.02 3.07
CA ASP A 561 -2.21 18.65 1.76
C ASP A 561 -1.24 19.85 1.66
N PHE A 562 -1.13 20.44 0.47
CA PHE A 562 -0.27 21.61 0.20
C PHE A 562 -0.61 22.85 1.06
N ARG A 563 -1.76 22.86 1.76
CA ARG A 563 -2.21 23.94 2.65
C ARG A 563 -1.93 23.64 4.13
N GLY A 564 -1.36 22.48 4.44
CA GLY A 564 -1.12 22.02 5.81
C GLY A 564 -2.33 21.38 6.50
N ARG A 565 -3.42 21.06 5.79
CA ARG A 565 -4.54 20.32 6.37
C ARG A 565 -4.17 18.85 6.51
N VAL A 566 -4.46 18.26 7.67
CA VAL A 566 -4.05 16.90 8.01
C VAL A 566 -5.14 15.88 7.64
N TYR A 567 -4.73 14.73 7.10
CA TYR A 567 -5.61 13.64 6.65
C TYR A 567 -5.03 12.25 7.00
N PRO A 568 -5.83 11.29 7.51
CA PRO A 568 -5.47 9.88 7.57
C PRO A 568 -5.11 9.32 6.20
N CYS A 569 -4.03 8.57 6.10
CA CYS A 569 -3.58 7.95 4.86
C CYS A 569 -4.55 6.85 4.36
N PRO A 570 -5.08 5.93 5.19
CA PRO A 570 -6.07 4.95 4.76
C PRO A 570 -7.34 5.64 4.21
N PRO A 571 -7.80 5.33 2.98
CA PRO A 571 -8.92 6.03 2.35
C PRO A 571 -10.29 5.41 2.68
N HIS A 572 -10.35 4.13 3.08
CA HIS A 572 -11.62 3.41 3.18
C HIS A 572 -12.25 3.44 4.58
N PHE A 573 -11.41 3.33 5.62
CA PHE A 573 -11.84 3.27 7.01
C PHE A 573 -10.96 4.19 7.85
N HIS A 574 -11.52 5.31 8.31
CA HIS A 574 -10.83 6.32 9.11
C HIS A 574 -11.82 7.24 9.86
N HIS A 575 -11.36 7.95 10.88
CA HIS A 575 -12.21 8.79 11.74
C HIS A 575 -12.80 10.04 11.05
N MET A 576 -12.20 10.52 9.95
CA MET A 576 -12.72 11.62 9.13
C MET A 576 -13.80 11.22 8.10
N GLY A 577 -14.31 9.99 8.13
CA GLY A 577 -15.37 9.54 7.24
C GLY A 577 -16.72 10.21 7.54
N GLU A 578 -17.76 9.85 6.78
CA GLU A 578 -19.13 10.34 7.04
C GLU A 578 -19.58 10.06 8.49
N SER A 579 -20.54 10.84 9.00
CA SER A 579 -20.96 10.92 10.41
C SER A 579 -21.09 9.57 11.14
N ILE A 580 -21.44 8.51 10.43
CA ILE A 580 -21.61 7.18 11.01
C ILE A 580 -20.29 6.58 11.40
N VAL A 581 -19.22 6.75 10.62
CA VAL A 581 -17.90 6.16 10.89
C VAL A 581 -17.35 6.60 12.24
N PHE A 582 -17.63 7.86 12.64
CA PHE A 582 -17.21 8.41 13.92
C PHE A 582 -17.80 7.63 15.11
N HIS A 583 -19.03 7.12 15.01
CA HIS A 583 -19.69 6.46 16.14
C HIS A 583 -19.12 5.06 16.46
N TYR A 584 -18.36 4.47 15.54
CA TYR A 584 -17.87 3.08 15.61
C TYR A 584 -16.38 3.04 15.98
N LEU A 585 -15.77 4.18 16.28
CA LEU A 585 -14.36 4.32 16.65
C LEU A 585 -14.24 4.91 18.06
N PHE A 586 -13.50 4.24 18.93
CA PHE A 586 -13.04 4.78 20.20
C PHE A 586 -11.57 5.19 20.08
N ASN A 587 -11.23 6.32 20.71
CA ASN A 587 -9.87 6.72 21.05
C ASN A 587 -9.59 6.27 22.49
#